data_AF-A0AAW7YAH4-F1
#
_entry.id   AF-A0AAW7YAH4-F1
#
_cell.length_a   1.000
_cell.length_b   1.000
_cell.length_c   1.000
_cell.angle_alpha   90.00
_cell.angle_beta   90.00
_cell.angle_gamma   90.00
#
_symmetry.space_group_name_H-M   'P 1'
#
loop_
_entity.id
_entity.type
_entity.pdbx_description
1 polymer ?
#
loop_
_entity_poly.entity_id
_entity_poly.type
_entity_poly.pdbx_seq_one_letter_code
_entity_poly.pdbx_strand_id
1 'polypeptide(L)' 'MDRPTFLIFSFLGLLLMATLHLGEIWFSQESSNIAHLIIEWLPIYTVWAMLLIIGLVKRVSTIPS' A
#
# COMPACT_ATOMS: atom_id res chain seq x y z
N MET A 1 12.21 -6.99 -13.49
CA MET A 1 11.40 -5.75 -13.42
C MET A 1 12.30 -4.61 -13.01
N ASP A 2 12.30 -3.54 -13.80
CA ASP A 2 13.11 -2.37 -13.49
C ASP A 2 12.61 -1.69 -12.21
N ARG A 3 13.54 -1.05 -11.52
CA ARG A 3 13.25 -0.37 -10.26
C ARG A 3 12.15 0.71 -10.35
N PRO A 4 12.12 1.62 -11.35
CA PRO A 4 11.01 2.57 -11.49
C PRO A 4 9.67 1.85 -11.69
N THR A 5 9.67 0.76 -12.47
CA THR A 5 8.49 -0.08 -12.68
C THR A 5 8.01 -0.71 -11.37
N PHE A 6 8.92 -1.19 -10.51
CA PHE A 6 8.57 -1.71 -9.18
C PHE A 6 7.97 -0.65 -8.25
N LEU A 7 8.52 0.57 -8.26
CA LEU A 7 7.99 1.68 -7.47
C LEU A 7 6.60 2.12 -7.94
N ILE A 8 6.41 2.24 -9.26
CA ILE A 8 5.12 2.55 -9.87
C ILE A 8 4.10 1.46 -9.51
N PHE A 9 4.49 0.18 -9.61
CA PHE A 9 3.62 -0.94 -9.25
C PHE A 9 3.24 -0.93 -7.76
N SER A 10 4.21 -0.68 -6.87
CA SER A 10 3.97 -0.59 -5.43
C SER A 10 3.04 0.58 -5.08
N PHE A 11 3.24 1.72 -5.73
CA PHE A 11 2.38 2.89 -5.56
C PHE A 11 0.98 2.67 -6.11
N LEU A 12 0.86 2.05 -7.29
CA LEU A 12 -0.41 1.72 -7.90
C LEU A 12 -1.19 0.72 -7.04
N GLY A 13 -0.52 -0.27 -6.44
CA GLY A 13 -1.11 -1.18 -5.47
C GLY A 13 -1.66 -0.46 -4.25
N LEU A 14 -0.90 0.47 -3.65
CA LEU A 14 -1.40 1.31 -2.54
C LEU A 14 -2.64 2.12 -2.94
N LEU A 15 -2.62 2.75 -4.12
CA LEU A 15 -3.73 3.57 -4.62
C LEU A 15 -4.98 2.71 -4.86
N LEU A 16 -4.82 1.52 -5.43
CA LEU A 16 -5.91 0.57 -5.65
C LEU A 16 -6.50 0.09 -4.33
N MET A 17 -5.68 -0.27 -3.34
CA MET A 17 -6.18 -0.65 -2.02
C MET A 17 -6.93 0.51 -1.35
N ALA A 18 -6.45 1.74 -1.46
CA ALA A 18 -7.17 2.94 -0.98
C ALA A 18 -8.53 3.11 -1.65
N THR A 19 -8.60 2.92 -2.97
CA THR A 19 -9.84 3.02 -3.73
C THR A 19 -10.82 1.90 -3.37
N LEU A 20 -10.34 0.68 -3.22
CA LEU A 20 -11.16 -0.48 -2.84
C LEU A 20 -11.73 -0.32 -1.43
N HIS A 21 -10.90 0.09 -0.47
CA HIS A 21 -11.34 0.36 0.90
C HIS A 21 -12.37 1.49 0.96
N LEU A 22 -12.17 2.56 0.19
CA LEU A 22 -13.15 3.64 0.09
C LEU A 22 -14.46 3.17 -0.54
N GLY A 23 -14.39 2.31 -1.56
CA GLY A 23 -15.55 1.66 -2.16
C GLY A 23 -16.29 0.79 -1.15
N GLU A 24 -15.58 0.00 -0.35
CA GLU A 24 -16.18 -0.80 0.71
C GLU A 24 -16.90 0.07 1.74
N ILE A 25 -16.28 1.17 2.21
CA ILE A 25 -16.93 2.11 3.13
C ILE A 25 -18.18 2.74 2.51
N TRP A 26 -18.16 3.01 1.20
CA TRP A 26 -19.28 3.62 0.50
C TRP A 26 -20.46 2.66 0.28
N PHE A 27 -20.18 1.39 0.01
CA PHE A 27 -21.20 0.37 -0.27
C PHE A 27 -21.66 -0.40 0.97
N SER A 28 -20.81 -0.52 1.98
CA SER A 28 -21.15 -1.23 3.22
C SER A 28 -21.89 -0.29 4.16
N GLN A 29 -23.15 -0.63 4.47
CA GLN A 29 -23.93 0.06 5.50
C GLN A 29 -23.52 -0.33 6.93
N GLU A 30 -22.59 -1.27 7.09
CA GLU A 30 -22.00 -1.57 8.40
C GLU A 30 -21.08 -0.43 8.82
N SER A 31 -21.40 0.19 9.96
CA SER A 31 -20.56 1.18 10.61
C SER A 31 -19.14 0.63 10.73
N SER A 32 -18.18 1.31 10.10
CA SER A 32 -16.74 1.01 10.09
C SER A 32 -16.28 0.28 11.35
N ASN A 33 -16.29 -1.06 11.29
CA ASN A 33 -15.90 -1.88 12.43
C ASN A 33 -14.37 -1.83 12.51
N ILE A 34 -13.85 -1.22 13.57
CA ILE A 34 -12.41 -1.02 13.75
C ILE A 34 -11.67 -2.38 13.68
N ALA A 35 -12.32 -3.47 14.12
CA ALA A 35 -11.75 -4.80 14.01
C ALA A 35 -11.52 -5.24 12.56
N HIS A 36 -12.47 -4.93 11.65
CA HIS A 36 -12.36 -5.22 10.23
C HIS A 36 -11.20 -4.47 9.58
N LEU A 37 -11.07 -3.18 9.91
CA LEU A 37 -9.96 -2.34 9.43
C LEU A 37 -8.60 -2.86 9.91
N ILE A 38 -8.49 -3.32 11.16
CA ILE A 38 -7.21 -3.79 11.74
C ILE A 38 -6.86 -5.20 11.25
N ILE A 39 -7.82 -6.11 11.10
CA ILE A 39 -7.54 -7.50 10.77
C ILE A 39 -7.37 -7.70 9.26
N GLU A 40 -8.18 -7.01 8.46
CA GLU A 40 -8.21 -7.23 7.01
C GLU A 40 -7.37 -6.21 6.26
N TRP A 41 -7.60 -4.92 6.52
CA TRP A 41 -6.99 -3.85 5.72
C TRP A 41 -5.57 -3.49 6.15
N LEU A 42 -5.32 -3.38 7.46
CA LEU A 42 -4.03 -2.97 8.00
C LEU A 42 -2.86 -3.86 7.51
N PRO A 43 -2.95 -5.20 7.53
CA PRO A 43 -1.86 -6.04 7.03
C PRO A 43 -1.60 -5.78 5.55
N ILE A 44 -2.65 -5.61 4.74
CA ILE A 44 -2.49 -5.38 3.30
C ILE A 44 -1.83 -4.02 3.03
N TYR A 45 -2.28 -2.96 3.71
CA TYR A 45 -1.62 -1.65 3.62
C TYR A 45 -0.16 -1.73 4.04
N THR A 46 0.17 -2.48 5.11
CA THR A 46 1.56 -2.62 5.56
C THR A 46 2.45 -3.33 4.54
N VAL A 47 1.94 -4.37 3.86
CA VAL A 47 2.70 -5.07 2.80
C VAL A 47 3.03 -4.12 1.66
N TRP A 48 2.03 -3.40 1.14
CA TRP A 48 2.26 -2.46 0.03
C TRP A 48 3.14 -1.28 0.43
N ALA A 49 3.00 -0.77 1.65
CA ALA A 49 3.88 0.27 2.18
C ALA A 49 5.33 -0.22 2.31
N MET A 50 5.53 -1.45 2.80
CA MET A 50 6.85 -2.07 2.89
C MET A 50 7.49 -2.26 1.51
N LEU A 51 6.73 -2.70 0.51
CA LEU A 51 7.23 -2.80 -0.87
C LEU A 51 7.70 -1.45 -1.40
N LEU A 52 6.92 -0.39 -1.18
CA LEU A 52 7.30 0.98 -1.54
C LEU A 52 8.58 1.41 -0.80
N ILE A 53 8.67 1.19 0.51
CA ILE A 53 9.83 1.52 1.35
C ILE A 53 11.07 0.78 0.85
N ILE A 54 11.00 -0.52 0.56
CA ILE A 54 12.12 -1.29 0.02
C ILE A 54 12.60 -0.70 -1.31
N GLY A 55 11.65 -0.34 -2.20
CA GLY A 55 11.96 0.31 -3.47
C GLY A 55 12.65 1.67 -3.32
N LEU A 56 12.29 2.42 -2.26
CA LEU A 56 12.85 3.73 -1.93
C LEU A 56 14.19 3.64 -1.20
N VAL A 57 14.34 2.75 -0.21
CA VAL A 57 15.58 2.55 0.57
C VAL A 57 16.73 2.10 -0.33
N LYS A 58 16.44 1.28 -1.35
CA LYS A 58 17.40 0.94 -2.41
C LYS A 58 17.96 2.18 -3.16
N ARG A 59 17.42 3.40 -2.97
CA ARG A 59 17.94 4.68 -3.52
C ARG A 59 19.12 5.16 -2.73
N VAL A 60 18.98 5.10 -1.41
CA VAL A 60 19.90 5.71 -0.45
C VAL A 60 21.24 4.97 -0.45
N SER A 61 21.22 3.65 -0.64
CA SER A 61 22.42 2.81 -0.64
C SER A 61 23.28 2.89 -1.91
N THR A 62 22.80 3.53 -3.00
CA THR A 62 23.51 3.61 -4.30
C THR A 62 23.93 5.02 -4.68
N ILE A 63 23.86 5.99 -3.78
CA ILE A 63 24.51 7.29 -3.97
C ILE A 63 25.99 7.07 -3.59
N PRO A 64 26.94 7.05 -4.53
CA PRO A 64 28.35 6.99 -4.19
C PRO A 64 28.76 8.36 -3.65
N SER A 65 29.40 8.37 -2.48
CA SER A 65 30.20 9.49 -1.98
C SER A 65 31.35 9.80 -2.93
#